data_AF-A0A7J6QHL8-F1
#
_entry.id   AF-A0A7J6QHL8-F1
#
_cell.length_a   1.000
_cell.length_b   1.000
_cell.length_c   1.000
_cell.angle_alpha   90.00
_cell.angle_beta   90.00
_cell.angle_gamma   90.00
#
_symmetry.space_group_name_H-M   'P 1'
#
loop_
_entity.id
_entity.type
_entity.pdbx_description
1 polymer ?
#
loop_
_entity_poly.entity_id
_entity_poly.type
_entity_poly.pdbx_seq_one_letter_code
_entity_poly.pdbx_strand_id
1 'polypeptide(L)'
;MSVEMNGMAAIPEAFGGPMVNYQSSRKGKQYTSEIERLVYVYNQMDWKAKKTITYSLLLGYFSLLLIFRLCTSDFATLATASALVTSIYALFFAFWLAAFVFRHDEGDAAMQSIADPIREGSEGFFAVQYGTIAKISVLAAFLLFMLYISRDDTVLGAVGGGKATTVSSLAMALITACTFLIGAFCSALAGYAGMWVSVRANVRVSSAARRCYNTAIQLCFRAGGFASLVNVAMVIGGLSFIMIVLRVIYPTLEFQQAPLLLVGYGFGASLVAMFAQLGGGIYTKGADVGADLVGKVEAGIPEDDPRNPATIADLVGDNVGDCAGQCADTFESIAAEILSAMILGGSLADEGSMNKG
;
A
#
# COMPACT_ATOMS: atom_id res chain seq x y z
N MET A 1 -50.00 16.08 36.01
CA MET A 1 -50.42 17.18 35.11
C MET A 1 -49.82 16.88 33.75
N SER A 2 -50.69 16.55 32.82
CA SER A 2 -50.44 16.02 31.47
C SER A 2 -49.83 17.08 30.54
N VAL A 3 -48.84 16.66 29.75
CA VAL A 3 -48.54 17.30 28.46
C VAL A 3 -48.42 16.18 27.42
N GLU A 4 -49.47 16.04 26.61
CA GLU A 4 -49.44 15.29 25.36
C GLU A 4 -48.63 16.09 24.33
N MET A 5 -47.73 15.42 23.60
CA MET A 5 -47.29 15.90 22.29
C MET A 5 -47.74 14.89 21.24
N ASN A 6 -48.84 15.24 20.58
CA ASN A 6 -49.20 14.73 19.27
C ASN A 6 -48.32 15.39 18.21
N GLY A 7 -47.88 14.60 17.23
CA GLY A 7 -47.49 15.09 15.92
C GLY A 7 -46.01 14.88 15.59
N MET A 8 -45.71 13.76 14.92
CA MET A 8 -44.75 13.79 13.82
C MET A 8 -45.23 12.90 12.68
N ALA A 9 -45.18 13.52 11.51
CA ALA A 9 -45.76 13.12 10.25
C ALA A 9 -45.13 11.85 9.67
N ALA A 10 -45.92 11.17 8.84
CA ALA A 10 -45.56 10.04 8.02
C ALA A 10 -44.34 10.34 7.12
N ILE A 11 -43.41 9.38 7.05
CA ILE A 11 -42.40 9.29 5.99
C ILE A 11 -42.76 8.07 5.12
N PRO A 12 -42.76 8.16 3.77
CA PRO A 12 -43.34 7.14 2.90
C PRO A 12 -42.49 5.88 2.81
N GLU A 13 -43.18 4.75 2.68
CA GLU A 13 -42.66 3.42 2.34
C GLU A 13 -41.91 3.45 1.01
N ALA A 14 -40.64 3.05 1.01
CA ALA A 14 -39.88 2.82 -0.21
C ALA A 14 -38.95 1.61 -0.13
N PHE A 15 -39.36 0.51 0.52
CA PHE A 15 -38.78 -0.82 0.31
C PHE A 15 -39.83 -1.89 0.61
N GLY A 16 -40.53 -2.34 -0.44
CA GLY A 16 -41.52 -3.41 -0.39
C GLY A 16 -40.88 -4.77 -0.11
N GLY A 17 -41.05 -5.25 1.12
CA GLY A 17 -40.86 -6.64 1.54
C GLY A 17 -42.09 -7.10 2.33
N PRO A 18 -42.40 -8.40 2.39
CA PRO A 18 -43.66 -8.90 2.93
C PRO A 18 -43.84 -8.51 4.40
N MET A 19 -45.02 -7.96 4.72
CA MET A 19 -45.47 -7.63 6.07
C MET A 19 -45.50 -8.90 6.94
N VAL A 20 -44.44 -9.10 7.72
CA VAL A 20 -44.48 -10.03 8.85
C VAL A 20 -45.27 -9.36 9.97
N ASN A 21 -46.45 -9.90 10.23
CA ASN A 21 -47.39 -9.45 11.24
C ASN A 21 -46.78 -9.59 12.64
N TYR A 22 -46.09 -8.56 13.13
CA TYR A 22 -45.47 -8.54 14.46
C TYR A 22 -46.47 -8.03 15.50
N GLN A 23 -47.50 -8.82 15.76
CA GLN A 23 -48.29 -8.71 16.99
C GLN A 23 -48.13 -9.98 17.81
N SER A 24 -47.11 -10.03 18.67
CA SER A 24 -47.27 -10.56 20.03
C SER A 24 -46.08 -10.21 20.93
N SER A 25 -46.42 -9.81 22.17
CA SER A 25 -45.54 -9.67 23.34
C SER A 25 -44.62 -8.44 23.44
N ARG A 26 -45.21 -7.24 23.57
CA ARG A 26 -44.57 -6.13 24.31
C ARG A 26 -44.68 -6.38 25.82
N LYS A 27 -43.69 -7.07 26.40
CA LYS A 27 -43.28 -6.79 27.80
C LYS A 27 -42.08 -5.85 27.71
N GLY A 28 -42.33 -4.54 27.82
CA GLY A 28 -41.26 -3.54 27.81
C GLY A 28 -40.37 -3.72 29.04
N LYS A 29 -39.13 -4.19 28.85
CA LYS A 29 -38.09 -4.01 29.88
C LYS A 29 -37.84 -2.51 30.00
N GLN A 30 -38.08 -1.94 31.19
CA GLN A 30 -37.66 -0.59 31.53
C GLN A 30 -36.15 -0.61 31.73
N TYR A 31 -35.41 0.07 30.85
CA TYR A 31 -33.96 0.27 30.98
C TYR A 31 -33.75 1.54 31.81
N THR A 32 -32.93 1.47 32.85
CA THR A 32 -32.71 2.58 33.78
C THR A 32 -31.63 3.55 33.30
N SER A 33 -30.80 3.15 32.33
CA SER A 33 -29.84 4.02 31.64
C SER A 33 -29.61 3.60 30.18
N GLU A 34 -29.13 4.54 29.35
CA GLU A 34 -28.73 4.27 27.95
C GLU A 34 -27.63 3.20 27.86
N ILE A 35 -26.80 3.07 28.90
CA ILE A 35 -25.74 2.05 28.98
C ILE A 35 -26.34 0.65 29.08
N GLU A 36 -27.38 0.45 29.89
CA GLU A 36 -28.07 -0.84 30.00
C GLU A 36 -28.72 -1.25 28.68
N ARG A 37 -29.19 -0.27 27.90
CA ARG A 37 -29.76 -0.47 26.57
C ARG A 37 -28.70 -0.95 25.57
N LEU A 38 -27.53 -0.31 25.58
CA LEU A 38 -26.40 -0.67 24.74
C LEU A 38 -25.82 -2.04 25.09
N VAL A 39 -25.70 -2.37 26.37
CA VAL A 39 -25.22 -3.69 26.83
C VAL A 39 -26.20 -4.79 26.45
N TYR A 40 -27.52 -4.54 26.54
CA TYR A 40 -28.53 -5.50 26.09
C TYR A 40 -28.42 -5.75 24.58
N VAL A 41 -28.31 -4.69 23.77
CA VAL A 41 -28.14 -4.79 22.32
C VAL A 41 -26.84 -5.50 21.95
N TYR A 42 -25.72 -5.18 22.61
CA TYR A 42 -24.44 -5.86 22.41
C TYR A 42 -24.52 -7.35 22.71
N ASN A 43 -25.19 -7.75 23.80
CA ASN A 43 -25.33 -9.15 24.16
C ASN A 43 -26.16 -9.96 23.15
N GLN A 44 -27.13 -9.33 22.48
CA GLN A 44 -27.96 -9.95 21.44
C GLN A 44 -27.29 -10.03 20.06
N MET A 45 -26.11 -9.41 19.87
CA MET A 45 -25.39 -9.45 18.59
C MET A 45 -24.67 -10.78 18.35
N ASP A 46 -24.64 -11.20 17.09
CA ASP A 46 -23.86 -12.35 16.61
C ASP A 46 -22.35 -12.12 16.82
N TRP A 47 -21.61 -13.21 16.98
CA TRP A 47 -20.18 -13.22 17.28
C TRP A 47 -19.35 -12.44 16.26
N LYS A 48 -19.70 -12.48 14.97
CA LYS A 48 -19.02 -11.68 13.92
C LYS A 48 -19.18 -10.18 14.17
N ALA A 49 -20.39 -9.72 14.52
CA ALA A 49 -20.67 -8.31 14.80
C ALA A 49 -19.95 -7.83 16.08
N LYS A 50 -19.92 -8.66 17.12
CA LYS A 50 -19.15 -8.38 18.34
C LYS A 50 -17.65 -8.20 18.04
N LYS A 51 -17.08 -9.08 17.23
CA LYS A 51 -15.66 -9.04 16.83
C LYS A 51 -15.33 -7.77 16.05
N THR A 52 -16.18 -7.39 15.08
CA THR A 52 -16.03 -6.15 14.31
C THR A 52 -16.08 -4.92 15.23
N ILE A 53 -17.05 -4.85 16.14
CA ILE A 53 -17.17 -3.73 17.09
C ILE A 53 -15.95 -3.64 18.01
N THR A 54 -15.48 -4.77 18.54
CA THR A 54 -14.28 -4.80 19.40
C THR A 54 -13.04 -4.34 18.63
N TYR A 55 -12.84 -4.76 17.38
CA TYR A 55 -11.72 -4.27 16.57
C TYR A 55 -11.86 -2.80 16.20
N SER A 56 -13.06 -2.32 15.87
CA SER A 56 -13.30 -0.90 15.60
C SER A 56 -13.07 -0.02 16.83
N LEU A 57 -13.41 -0.51 18.03
CA LEU A 57 -13.16 0.19 19.29
C LEU A 57 -11.68 0.19 19.67
N LEU A 58 -10.97 -0.94 19.47
CA LEU A 58 -9.52 -1.01 19.67
C LEU A 58 -8.78 -0.10 18.68
N LEU A 59 -9.13 -0.15 17.40
CA LEU A 59 -8.59 0.72 16.36
C LEU A 59 -8.85 2.18 16.71
N GLY A 60 -10.09 2.53 17.10
CA GLY A 60 -10.47 3.87 17.53
C GLY A 60 -9.70 4.35 18.78
N TYR A 61 -9.47 3.48 19.76
CA TYR A 61 -8.69 3.79 20.97
C TYR A 61 -7.22 4.04 20.64
N PHE A 62 -6.60 3.21 19.80
CA PHE A 62 -5.22 3.42 19.33
C PHE A 62 -5.10 4.68 18.46
N SER A 63 -6.08 4.94 17.58
CA SER A 63 -6.15 6.17 16.79
C SER A 63 -6.30 7.40 17.67
N LEU A 64 -7.12 7.35 18.73
CA LEU A 64 -7.29 8.46 19.68
C LEU A 64 -6.03 8.70 20.53
N LEU A 65 -5.35 7.65 20.97
CA LEU A 65 -4.05 7.79 21.67
C LEU A 65 -2.96 8.36 20.76
N LEU A 66 -2.96 7.97 19.49
CA LEU A 66 -2.09 8.53 18.47
C LEU A 66 -2.41 10.01 18.25
N ILE A 67 -3.67 10.36 18.00
CA ILE A 67 -4.13 11.76 17.82
C ILE A 67 -3.81 12.60 19.07
N PHE A 68 -4.03 12.08 20.28
CA PHE A 68 -3.71 12.76 21.54
C PHE A 68 -2.20 13.01 21.69
N ARG A 69 -1.36 12.01 21.37
CA ARG A 69 0.11 12.18 21.32
C ARG A 69 0.52 13.21 20.27
N LEU A 70 -0.10 13.18 19.09
CA LEU A 70 0.15 14.11 17.98
C LEU A 70 -0.27 15.56 18.30
N CYS A 71 -1.35 15.75 19.07
CA CYS A 71 -1.79 17.07 19.53
C CYS A 71 -0.87 17.67 20.62
N THR A 72 -0.03 16.86 21.27
CA THR A 72 0.92 17.30 22.31
C THR A 72 2.38 17.40 21.85
N SER A 73 2.65 17.12 20.57
CA SER A 73 4.01 16.91 20.05
C SER A 73 4.58 18.09 19.24
N ASP A 74 5.89 18.05 19.00
CA ASP A 74 6.63 19.01 18.19
C ASP A 74 6.12 19.11 16.74
N PHE A 75 6.48 20.20 16.05
CA PHE A 75 6.10 20.45 14.66
C PHE A 75 6.48 19.29 13.72
N ALA A 76 7.63 18.64 13.96
CA ALA A 76 8.13 17.55 13.13
C ALA A 76 7.26 16.28 13.21
N THR A 77 6.76 15.96 14.41
CA THR A 77 5.82 14.87 14.63
C THR A 77 4.47 15.16 13.97
N LEU A 78 4.00 16.41 14.05
CA LEU A 78 2.77 16.83 13.37
C LEU A 78 2.91 16.73 11.84
N ALA A 79 4.05 17.14 11.29
CA ALA A 79 4.36 17.04 9.86
C ALA A 79 4.44 15.58 9.38
N THR A 80 5.03 14.69 10.19
CA THR A 80 5.11 13.26 9.87
C THR A 80 3.74 12.60 9.89
N ALA A 81 2.88 12.98 10.85
CA ALA A 81 1.51 12.48 10.90
C ALA A 81 0.64 13.02 9.76
N SER A 82 0.80 14.28 9.37
CA SER A 82 0.06 14.81 8.22
C SER A 82 0.48 14.13 6.91
N ALA A 83 1.77 13.80 6.76
CA ALA A 83 2.27 12.99 5.64
C ALA A 83 1.63 11.60 5.62
N LEU A 84 1.55 10.92 6.79
CA LEU A 84 0.87 9.62 6.90
C LEU A 84 -0.62 9.72 6.52
N VAL A 85 -1.35 10.72 7.02
CA VAL A 85 -2.77 10.92 6.68
C VAL A 85 -2.95 11.20 5.18
N THR A 86 -2.06 12.00 4.59
CA THR A 86 -2.07 12.30 3.16
C THR A 86 -1.83 11.05 2.32
N SER A 87 -0.92 10.17 2.73
CA SER A 87 -0.68 8.89 2.06
C SER A 87 -1.92 7.98 2.08
N ILE A 88 -2.65 7.94 3.19
CA ILE A 88 -3.89 7.18 3.31
C ILE A 88 -4.96 7.76 2.37
N TYR A 89 -5.07 9.09 2.29
CA TYR A 89 -5.98 9.75 1.35
C TYR A 89 -5.62 9.45 -0.12
N ALA A 90 -4.32 9.44 -0.46
CA ALA A 90 -3.84 9.08 -1.78
C ALA A 90 -4.21 7.62 -2.15
N LEU A 91 -4.13 6.68 -1.19
CA LEU A 91 -4.61 5.31 -1.40
C LEU A 91 -6.11 5.26 -1.66
N PHE A 92 -6.93 6.00 -0.90
CA PHE A 92 -8.37 6.09 -1.17
C PHE A 92 -8.67 6.65 -2.56
N PHE A 93 -7.94 7.68 -2.98
CA PHE A 93 -8.08 8.24 -4.32
C PHE A 93 -7.64 7.25 -5.40
N ALA A 94 -6.57 6.49 -5.16
CA ALA A 94 -6.17 5.40 -6.04
C ALA A 94 -7.28 4.34 -6.16
N PHE A 95 -7.86 3.86 -5.05
CA PHE A 95 -9.00 2.93 -5.10
C PHE A 95 -10.19 3.48 -5.90
N TRP A 96 -10.46 4.78 -5.80
CA TRP A 96 -11.47 5.43 -6.62
C TRP A 96 -11.14 5.38 -8.12
N LEU A 97 -9.88 5.60 -8.51
CA LEU A 97 -9.42 5.45 -9.90
C LEU A 97 -9.56 4.01 -10.39
N ALA A 98 -9.15 3.02 -9.58
CA ALA A 98 -9.32 1.60 -9.93
C ALA A 98 -10.80 1.24 -10.10
N ALA A 99 -11.66 1.71 -9.20
CA ALA A 99 -13.11 1.52 -9.31
C ALA A 99 -13.68 2.18 -10.58
N PHE A 100 -13.16 3.35 -10.97
CA PHE A 100 -13.52 3.97 -12.25
C PHE A 100 -13.12 3.08 -13.42
N VAL A 101 -11.91 2.51 -13.42
CA VAL A 101 -11.44 1.61 -14.48
C VAL A 101 -12.33 0.38 -14.58
N PHE A 102 -12.62 -0.29 -13.46
CA PHE A 102 -13.37 -1.56 -13.47
C PHE A 102 -14.85 -1.44 -13.81
N ARG A 103 -15.43 -0.23 -13.76
CA ARG A 103 -16.80 0.01 -14.25
C ARG A 103 -16.93 -0.08 -15.77
N HIS A 104 -15.82 -0.03 -16.50
CA HIS A 104 -15.82 -0.14 -17.96
C HIS A 104 -15.86 -1.61 -18.39
N ASP A 105 -16.49 -1.85 -19.54
CA ASP A 105 -16.66 -3.18 -20.12
C ASP A 105 -15.33 -3.79 -20.58
N GLU A 106 -15.23 -5.11 -20.52
CA GLU A 106 -14.06 -5.87 -20.99
C GLU A 106 -14.13 -6.21 -22.49
N GLY A 107 -15.00 -5.53 -23.26
CA GLY A 107 -15.22 -5.84 -24.67
C GLY A 107 -16.00 -7.14 -24.91
N ASP A 108 -15.89 -7.66 -26.12
CA ASP A 108 -16.58 -8.89 -26.54
C ASP A 108 -15.83 -10.17 -26.13
N ALA A 109 -16.45 -11.32 -26.36
CA ALA A 109 -15.89 -12.62 -25.99
C ALA A 109 -14.55 -12.93 -26.67
N ALA A 110 -14.32 -12.41 -27.89
CA ALA A 110 -13.05 -12.61 -28.57
C ALA A 110 -11.92 -11.84 -27.86
N MET A 111 -12.19 -10.60 -27.46
CA MET A 111 -11.23 -9.80 -26.66
C MET A 111 -10.92 -10.47 -25.32
N GLN A 112 -11.94 -10.98 -24.62
CA GLN A 112 -11.76 -11.67 -23.34
C GLN A 112 -10.93 -12.96 -23.49
N SER A 113 -11.16 -13.73 -24.56
CA SER A 113 -10.39 -14.95 -24.83
C SER A 113 -8.89 -14.74 -25.03
N ILE A 114 -8.47 -13.51 -25.38
CA ILE A 114 -7.06 -13.11 -25.49
C ILE A 114 -6.56 -12.55 -24.15
N ALA A 115 -7.39 -11.74 -23.47
CA ALA A 115 -7.02 -11.10 -22.22
C ALA A 115 -6.82 -12.10 -21.07
N ASP A 116 -7.60 -13.18 -21.03
CA ASP A 116 -7.54 -14.16 -19.94
C ASP A 116 -6.20 -14.93 -19.90
N PRO A 117 -5.65 -15.45 -21.00
CA PRO A 117 -4.31 -16.03 -21.02
C PRO A 117 -3.21 -15.05 -20.59
N ILE A 118 -3.30 -13.78 -20.99
CA ILE A 118 -2.34 -12.74 -20.58
C ILE A 118 -2.44 -12.52 -19.06
N ARG A 119 -3.66 -12.49 -18.53
CA ARG A 119 -3.91 -12.34 -17.09
C ARG A 119 -3.37 -13.53 -16.29
N GLU A 120 -3.66 -14.75 -16.74
CA GLU A 120 -3.15 -15.97 -16.12
C GLU A 120 -1.62 -16.04 -16.17
N GLY A 121 -1.02 -15.74 -17.32
CA GLY A 121 0.44 -15.71 -17.49
C GLY A 121 1.11 -14.68 -16.59
N SER A 122 0.54 -13.48 -16.51
CA SER A 122 1.06 -12.39 -15.66
C SER A 122 0.99 -12.75 -14.17
N GLU A 123 -0.15 -13.28 -13.71
CA GLU A 123 -0.35 -13.69 -12.32
C GLU A 123 0.55 -14.90 -11.97
N GLY A 124 0.72 -15.85 -12.89
CA GLY A 124 1.60 -17.01 -12.73
C GLY A 124 3.07 -16.62 -12.62
N PHE A 125 3.57 -15.80 -13.55
CA PHE A 125 4.95 -15.29 -13.49
C PHE A 125 5.20 -14.51 -12.19
N PHE A 126 4.27 -13.63 -11.83
CA PHE A 126 4.38 -12.83 -10.63
C PHE A 126 4.47 -13.71 -9.37
N ALA A 127 3.62 -14.74 -9.26
CA ALA A 127 3.63 -15.65 -8.12
C ALA A 127 4.99 -16.35 -7.94
N VAL A 128 5.63 -16.74 -9.04
CA VAL A 128 6.97 -17.36 -9.03
C VAL A 128 8.06 -16.35 -8.64
N GLN A 129 8.09 -15.20 -9.30
CA GLN A 129 9.11 -14.18 -9.08
C GLN A 129 9.03 -13.63 -7.65
N TYR A 130 7.85 -13.18 -7.22
CA TYR A 130 7.66 -12.58 -5.90
C TYR A 130 7.75 -13.61 -4.78
N GLY A 131 7.34 -14.86 -5.03
CA GLY A 131 7.58 -15.97 -4.11
C GLY A 131 9.08 -16.23 -3.90
N THR A 132 9.90 -16.02 -4.92
CA THR A 132 11.36 -16.15 -4.83
C THR A 132 11.98 -14.94 -4.13
N ILE A 133 11.55 -13.72 -4.49
CA ILE A 133 11.99 -12.48 -3.83
C ILE A 133 11.69 -12.56 -2.34
N ALA A 134 10.48 -12.98 -1.93
CA ALA A 134 10.13 -13.09 -0.52
C ALA A 134 11.08 -14.02 0.27
N LYS A 135 11.46 -15.17 -0.31
CA LYS A 135 12.44 -16.08 0.31
C LYS A 135 13.80 -15.42 0.46
N ILE A 136 14.26 -14.71 -0.57
CA ILE A 136 15.54 -13.98 -0.54
C ILE A 136 15.48 -12.84 0.47
N SER A 137 14.38 -12.08 0.55
CA SER A 137 14.19 -11.01 1.53
C SER A 137 14.23 -11.53 2.96
N VAL A 138 13.61 -12.68 3.26
CA VAL A 138 13.69 -13.28 4.61
C VAL A 138 15.13 -13.69 4.93
N LEU A 139 15.84 -14.30 3.99
CA LEU A 139 17.25 -14.64 4.16
C LEU A 139 18.12 -13.39 4.38
N ALA A 140 17.94 -12.36 3.56
CA ALA A 140 18.66 -11.10 3.68
C ALA A 140 18.38 -10.40 5.03
N ALA A 141 17.13 -10.37 5.48
CA ALA A 141 16.75 -9.84 6.77
C ALA A 141 17.43 -10.58 7.93
N PHE A 142 17.50 -11.91 7.85
CA PHE A 142 18.23 -12.73 8.83
C PHE A 142 19.74 -12.43 8.83
N LEU A 143 20.36 -12.28 7.65
CA LEU A 143 21.77 -11.92 7.54
C LEU A 143 22.04 -10.51 8.08
N LEU A 144 21.17 -9.53 7.79
CA LEU A 144 21.25 -8.19 8.36
C LEU A 144 21.12 -8.23 9.88
N PHE A 145 20.18 -9.01 10.41
CA PHE A 145 20.03 -9.19 11.85
C PHE A 145 21.33 -9.73 12.49
N MET A 146 21.91 -10.79 11.90
CA MET A 146 23.17 -11.37 12.39
C MET A 146 24.37 -10.43 12.27
N LEU A 147 24.41 -9.59 11.24
CA LEU A 147 25.43 -8.57 11.09
C LEU A 147 25.33 -7.49 12.18
N TYR A 148 24.12 -6.99 12.43
CA TYR A 148 23.91 -5.90 13.38
C TYR A 148 23.98 -6.33 14.85
N ILE A 149 23.65 -7.58 15.18
CA ILE A 149 23.82 -8.10 16.54
C ILE A 149 25.30 -8.32 16.90
N SER A 150 26.15 -8.53 15.89
CA SER A 150 27.61 -8.68 16.04
C SER A 150 28.34 -7.35 16.20
N ARG A 151 27.62 -6.22 16.10
CA ARG A 151 28.16 -4.87 16.24
C ARG A 151 28.04 -4.40 17.68
N ASP A 152 28.98 -3.54 18.11
CA ASP A 152 28.89 -2.84 19.39
C ASP A 152 27.66 -1.91 19.45
N ASP A 153 27.24 -1.58 20.68
CA ASP A 153 26.10 -0.70 20.93
C ASP A 153 26.25 0.65 20.21
N THR A 154 25.18 1.07 19.54
CA THR A 154 25.18 2.30 18.75
C THR A 154 24.70 3.46 19.62
N VAL A 155 25.57 4.45 19.83
CA VAL A 155 25.22 5.68 20.53
C VAL A 155 24.77 6.72 19.51
N LEU A 156 23.47 6.97 19.43
CA LEU A 156 22.90 8.06 18.63
C LEU A 156 22.96 9.35 19.45
N GLY A 157 23.44 10.44 18.86
CA GLY A 157 23.49 11.76 19.52
C GLY A 157 24.72 12.05 20.38
N ALA A 158 25.81 11.28 20.26
CA ALA A 158 27.08 11.61 20.93
C ALA A 158 27.82 12.80 20.27
N VAL A 159 27.46 13.15 19.04
CA VAL A 159 28.08 14.25 18.28
C VAL A 159 27.06 15.37 18.16
N GLY A 160 27.19 16.40 18.99
CA GLY A 160 26.44 17.66 18.83
C GLY A 160 25.62 18.18 19.99
N GLY A 161 25.79 17.64 21.20
CA GLY A 161 25.16 18.18 22.41
C GLY A 161 23.68 17.81 22.60
N GLY A 162 23.13 16.96 21.72
CA GLY A 162 21.83 16.32 21.91
C GLY A 162 21.84 15.25 23.01
N LYS A 163 20.66 14.77 23.41
CA LYS A 163 20.57 13.68 24.40
C LYS A 163 21.02 12.37 23.77
N ALA A 164 22.21 11.89 24.18
CA ALA A 164 22.72 10.60 23.75
C ALA A 164 21.71 9.48 24.07
N THR A 165 21.16 8.86 23.02
CA THR A 165 20.28 7.70 23.12
C THR A 165 21.08 6.48 22.71
N THR A 166 21.39 5.62 23.68
CA THR A 166 22.05 4.34 23.42
C THR A 166 21.02 3.35 22.91
N VAL A 167 21.22 2.88 21.68
CA VAL A 167 20.42 1.79 21.10
C VAL A 167 21.27 0.53 21.16
N SER A 168 20.78 -0.46 21.93
CA SER A 168 21.45 -1.75 22.04
C SER A 168 21.63 -2.41 20.68
N SER A 169 22.70 -3.16 20.49
CA SER A 169 22.96 -3.96 19.28
C SER A 169 21.77 -4.83 18.86
N LEU A 170 21.08 -5.45 19.83
CA LEU A 170 19.87 -6.25 19.57
C LEU A 170 18.72 -5.39 19.04
N ALA A 171 18.51 -4.21 19.61
CA ALA A 171 17.47 -3.29 19.17
C ALA A 171 17.74 -2.78 17.75
N MET A 172 18.99 -2.41 17.45
CA MET A 172 19.40 -2.02 16.10
C MET A 172 19.17 -3.14 15.10
N ALA A 173 19.59 -4.37 15.42
CA ALA A 173 19.40 -5.53 14.57
C ALA A 173 17.92 -5.77 14.24
N LEU A 174 17.04 -5.68 15.25
CA LEU A 174 15.60 -5.82 15.07
C LEU A 174 15.00 -4.68 14.24
N ILE A 175 15.36 -3.43 14.53
CA ILE A 175 14.85 -2.27 13.79
C ILE A 175 15.27 -2.35 12.32
N THR A 176 16.54 -2.61 12.03
CA THR A 176 17.03 -2.70 10.65
C THR A 176 16.39 -3.87 9.89
N ALA A 177 16.30 -5.05 10.50
CA ALA A 177 15.66 -6.21 9.86
C ALA A 177 14.15 -6.00 9.62
N CYS A 178 13.43 -5.43 10.60
CA CYS A 178 12.01 -5.14 10.48
C CYS A 178 11.73 -4.05 9.44
N THR A 179 12.47 -2.93 9.47
CA THR A 179 12.31 -1.85 8.48
C THR A 179 12.64 -2.34 7.08
N PHE A 180 13.65 -3.20 6.92
CA PHE A 180 13.94 -3.89 5.67
C PHE A 180 12.77 -4.73 5.16
N LEU A 181 12.20 -5.58 6.01
CA LEU A 181 11.04 -6.40 5.61
C LEU A 181 9.81 -5.55 5.28
N ILE A 182 9.59 -4.45 6.01
CA ILE A 182 8.50 -3.51 5.72
C ILE A 182 8.74 -2.82 4.37
N GLY A 183 9.95 -2.35 4.08
CA GLY A 183 10.29 -1.74 2.80
C GLY A 183 10.13 -2.70 1.63
N ALA A 184 10.64 -3.92 1.77
CA ALA A 184 10.46 -4.99 0.79
C ALA A 184 8.97 -5.31 0.57
N PHE A 185 8.20 -5.43 1.64
CA PHE A 185 6.75 -5.69 1.56
C PHE A 185 6.00 -4.56 0.87
N CYS A 186 6.29 -3.29 1.22
CA CYS A 186 5.63 -2.14 0.63
C CYS A 186 5.94 -2.00 -0.87
N SER A 187 7.21 -2.16 -1.27
CA SER A 187 7.62 -2.15 -2.67
C SER A 187 6.95 -3.28 -3.43
N ALA A 188 6.93 -4.48 -2.85
CA ALA A 188 6.33 -5.64 -3.49
C ALA A 188 4.80 -5.49 -3.67
N LEU A 189 4.12 -4.95 -2.65
CA LEU A 189 2.68 -4.71 -2.72
C LEU A 189 2.33 -3.62 -3.75
N ALA A 190 3.14 -2.56 -3.87
CA ALA A 190 2.96 -1.53 -4.87
C ALA A 190 3.11 -2.10 -6.30
N GLY A 191 4.17 -2.89 -6.54
CA GLY A 191 4.38 -3.59 -7.81
C GLY A 191 3.25 -4.54 -8.16
N TYR A 192 2.77 -5.34 -7.19
CA TYR A 192 1.63 -6.22 -7.37
C TYR A 192 0.35 -5.47 -7.73
N ALA A 193 0.01 -4.46 -6.93
CA ALA A 193 -1.22 -3.70 -7.11
C ALA A 193 -1.25 -3.03 -8.48
N GLY A 194 -0.14 -2.39 -8.88
CA GLY A 194 0.00 -1.74 -10.19
C GLY A 194 -0.26 -2.72 -11.33
N MET A 195 0.47 -3.84 -11.37
CA MET A 195 0.31 -4.86 -12.40
C MET A 195 -1.09 -5.50 -12.40
N TRP A 196 -1.67 -5.75 -11.21
CA TRP A 196 -3.01 -6.33 -11.10
C TRP A 196 -4.09 -5.44 -11.75
N VAL A 197 -3.97 -4.11 -11.60
CA VAL A 197 -4.85 -3.14 -12.27
C VAL A 197 -4.51 -3.03 -13.75
N SER A 198 -3.23 -2.93 -14.13
CA SER A 198 -2.80 -2.81 -15.53
C SER A 198 -3.32 -3.95 -16.40
N VAL A 199 -3.09 -5.20 -16.00
CA VAL A 199 -3.56 -6.40 -16.72
C VAL A 199 -5.07 -6.36 -16.99
N ARG A 200 -5.85 -5.85 -16.03
CA ARG A 200 -7.31 -5.73 -16.14
C ARG A 200 -7.75 -4.48 -16.90
N ALA A 201 -6.93 -3.45 -16.94
CA ALA A 201 -7.18 -2.23 -17.69
C ALA A 201 -6.97 -2.42 -19.19
N ASN A 202 -5.99 -3.23 -19.61
CA ASN A 202 -5.59 -3.42 -21.01
C ASN A 202 -6.78 -3.70 -21.93
N VAL A 203 -7.57 -4.74 -21.62
CA VAL A 203 -8.74 -5.12 -22.43
C VAL A 203 -9.81 -4.03 -22.48
N ARG A 204 -9.98 -3.28 -21.38
CA ARG A 204 -10.96 -2.19 -21.28
C ARG A 204 -10.53 -0.98 -22.10
N VAL A 205 -9.23 -0.71 -22.17
CA VAL A 205 -8.65 0.35 -23.03
C VAL A 205 -8.88 -0.01 -24.48
N SER A 206 -8.60 -1.26 -24.88
CA SER A 206 -8.88 -1.75 -26.23
C SER A 206 -10.37 -1.67 -26.58
N SER A 207 -11.27 -1.98 -25.64
CA SER A 207 -12.72 -1.89 -25.89
C SER A 207 -13.17 -0.43 -26.05
N ALA A 208 -12.67 0.45 -25.20
CA ALA A 208 -12.94 1.88 -25.28
C ALA A 208 -12.43 2.49 -26.60
N ALA A 209 -11.26 2.03 -27.10
CA ALA A 209 -10.66 2.52 -28.33
C ALA A 209 -11.53 2.28 -29.58
N ARG A 210 -12.36 1.22 -29.57
CA ARG A 210 -13.35 0.95 -30.64
C ARG A 210 -14.46 1.98 -30.73
N ARG A 211 -14.73 2.72 -29.63
CA ARG A 211 -15.85 3.65 -29.51
C ARG A 211 -15.39 5.10 -29.51
N CYS A 212 -14.37 5.41 -28.72
CA CYS A 212 -13.89 6.78 -28.54
C CYS A 212 -12.45 6.81 -28.00
N TYR A 213 -11.56 7.42 -28.78
CA TYR A 213 -10.16 7.67 -28.39
C TYR A 213 -10.02 8.40 -27.04
N ASN A 214 -10.83 9.45 -26.79
CA ASN A 214 -10.77 10.20 -25.53
C ASN A 214 -11.08 9.31 -24.32
N THR A 215 -12.01 8.37 -24.46
CA THR A 215 -12.35 7.42 -23.38
C THR A 215 -11.19 6.44 -23.14
N ALA A 216 -10.58 5.93 -24.21
CA ALA A 216 -9.42 5.03 -24.11
C ALA A 216 -8.23 5.69 -23.39
N ILE A 217 -7.91 6.94 -23.74
CA ILE A 217 -6.84 7.70 -23.05
C ILE A 217 -7.17 7.95 -21.59
N GLN A 218 -8.39 8.39 -21.28
CA GLN A 218 -8.77 8.62 -19.88
C GLN A 218 -8.65 7.34 -19.05
N LEU A 219 -9.01 6.20 -19.63
CA LEU A 219 -8.94 4.92 -18.96
C LEU A 219 -7.49 4.48 -18.71
N CYS A 220 -6.65 4.58 -19.75
CA CYS A 220 -5.21 4.30 -19.65
C CYS A 220 -4.52 5.20 -18.63
N PHE A 221 -4.75 6.51 -18.69
CA PHE A 221 -4.15 7.48 -17.77
C PHE A 221 -4.58 7.26 -16.33
N ARG A 222 -5.85 6.90 -16.08
CA ARG A 222 -6.34 6.61 -14.72
C ARG A 222 -5.81 5.28 -14.17
N ALA A 223 -5.63 4.26 -15.03
CA ALA A 223 -4.98 3.01 -14.64
C ALA A 223 -3.50 3.24 -14.26
N GLY A 224 -2.75 4.00 -15.06
CA GLY A 224 -1.38 4.39 -14.71
C GLY A 224 -1.32 5.28 -13.46
N GLY A 225 -2.25 6.24 -13.33
CA GLY A 225 -2.37 7.09 -12.16
C GLY A 225 -2.61 6.31 -10.86
N PHE A 226 -3.38 5.21 -10.91
CA PHE A 226 -3.53 4.31 -9.78
C PHE A 226 -2.17 3.74 -9.33
N ALA A 227 -1.39 3.18 -10.25
CA ALA A 227 -0.10 2.56 -9.94
C ALA A 227 0.86 3.58 -9.30
N SER A 228 0.99 4.78 -9.88
CA SER A 228 1.84 5.84 -9.36
C SER A 228 1.40 6.34 -7.97
N LEU A 229 0.09 6.50 -7.74
CA LEU A 229 -0.42 6.94 -6.44
C LEU A 229 -0.23 5.89 -5.35
N VAL A 230 -0.46 4.61 -5.65
CA VAL A 230 -0.16 3.52 -4.71
C VAL A 230 1.32 3.51 -4.37
N ASN A 231 2.18 3.68 -5.38
CA ASN A 231 3.62 3.70 -5.20
C ASN A 231 4.07 4.81 -4.21
N VAL A 232 3.76 6.07 -4.54
CA VAL A 232 4.10 7.23 -3.71
C VAL A 232 3.49 7.14 -2.31
N ALA A 233 2.23 6.70 -2.21
CA ALA A 233 1.55 6.56 -0.93
C ALA A 233 2.17 5.48 -0.05
N MET A 234 2.59 4.36 -0.62
CA MET A 234 3.24 3.29 0.13
C MET A 234 4.64 3.69 0.61
N VAL A 235 5.39 4.47 -0.18
CA VAL A 235 6.67 5.06 0.24
C VAL A 235 6.48 6.03 1.41
N ILE A 236 5.69 7.09 1.21
CA ILE A 236 5.49 8.14 2.22
C ILE A 236 4.82 7.57 3.46
N GLY A 237 3.81 6.72 3.28
CA GLY A 237 3.09 6.08 4.37
C GLY A 237 3.98 5.13 5.17
N GLY A 238 4.79 4.30 4.49
CA GLY A 238 5.74 3.39 5.13
C GLY A 238 6.79 4.12 5.96
N LEU A 239 7.45 5.14 5.38
CA LEU A 239 8.44 5.95 6.08
C LEU A 239 7.83 6.69 7.28
N SER A 240 6.68 7.35 7.08
CA SER A 240 6.00 8.10 8.13
C SER A 240 5.52 7.19 9.26
N PHE A 241 5.01 6.00 8.93
CA PHE A 241 4.59 5.00 9.90
C PHE A 241 5.76 4.54 10.77
N ILE A 242 6.90 4.20 10.16
CA ILE A 242 8.09 3.77 10.90
C ILE A 242 8.61 4.90 11.81
N MET A 243 8.68 6.15 11.31
CA MET A 243 9.09 7.32 12.11
C MET A 243 8.22 7.48 13.37
N ILE A 244 6.89 7.37 13.22
CA ILE A 244 5.95 7.47 14.35
C ILE A 244 6.14 6.32 15.34
N VAL A 245 6.28 5.09 14.85
CA VAL A 245 6.52 3.90 15.70
C VAL A 245 7.82 4.06 16.48
N LEU A 246 8.91 4.48 15.83
CA LEU A 246 10.19 4.73 16.49
C LEU A 246 10.08 5.81 17.56
N ARG A 247 9.33 6.88 17.32
CA ARG A 247 9.09 7.94 18.31
C ARG A 247 8.31 7.44 19.53
N VAL A 248 7.39 6.49 19.35
CA VAL A 248 6.64 5.88 20.45
C VAL A 248 7.52 4.94 21.27
N ILE A 249 8.36 4.14 20.61
CA ILE A 249 9.26 3.17 21.27
C ILE A 249 10.45 3.87 21.93
N TYR A 250 10.99 4.92 21.30
CA TYR A 250 12.11 5.72 21.78
C TYR A 250 11.71 7.20 21.92
N PRO A 251 10.98 7.60 22.97
CA PRO A 251 10.54 8.98 23.16
C PRO A 251 11.68 9.99 23.31
N THR A 252 12.87 9.52 23.71
CA THR A 252 14.07 10.35 23.87
C THR A 252 14.87 10.52 22.60
N LEU A 253 14.55 9.77 21.54
CA LEU A 253 15.23 9.86 20.25
C LEU A 253 14.90 11.19 19.59
N GLU A 254 15.95 11.94 19.25
CA GLU A 254 15.84 13.19 18.52
C GLU A 254 15.38 12.94 17.09
N PHE A 255 14.56 13.85 16.55
CA PHE A 255 13.92 13.66 15.26
C PHE A 255 14.93 13.57 14.11
N GLN A 256 16.04 14.31 14.22
CA GLN A 256 17.14 14.40 13.27
C GLN A 256 17.86 13.06 13.07
N GLN A 257 17.87 12.21 14.10
CA GLN A 257 18.60 10.95 14.11
C GLN A 257 17.73 9.75 13.70
N ALA A 258 16.41 9.89 13.81
CA ALA A 258 15.48 8.83 13.44
C ALA A 258 15.62 8.34 11.99
N PRO A 259 15.85 9.20 10.96
CA PRO A 259 16.04 8.77 9.57
C PRO A 259 17.12 7.71 9.36
N LEU A 260 18.19 7.71 10.17
CA LEU A 260 19.27 6.72 10.06
C LEU A 260 18.79 5.30 10.35
N LEU A 261 17.75 5.16 11.18
CA LEU A 261 17.13 3.87 11.52
C LEU A 261 16.21 3.35 10.40
N LEU A 262 15.88 4.19 9.41
CA LEU A 262 15.00 3.83 8.30
C LEU A 262 15.79 3.36 7.07
N VAL A 263 17.12 3.34 7.10
CA VAL A 263 17.96 2.85 6.00
C VAL A 263 17.58 1.41 5.59
N GLY A 264 17.16 0.59 6.55
CA GLY A 264 16.64 -0.75 6.26
C GLY A 264 15.49 -0.73 5.27
N TYR A 265 14.55 0.21 5.40
CA TYR A 265 13.40 0.36 4.49
C TYR A 265 13.83 0.59 3.04
N GLY A 266 14.75 1.52 2.81
CA GLY A 266 15.30 1.78 1.48
C GLY A 266 15.99 0.54 0.92
N PHE A 267 16.83 -0.11 1.72
CA PHE A 267 17.53 -1.33 1.30
C PHE A 267 16.58 -2.49 0.95
N GLY A 268 15.48 -2.64 1.68
CA GLY A 268 14.43 -3.61 1.39
C GLY A 268 13.72 -3.32 0.07
N ALA A 269 13.41 -2.04 -0.18
CA ALA A 269 12.84 -1.59 -1.43
C ALA A 269 13.78 -1.87 -2.61
N SER A 270 15.08 -1.56 -2.47
CA SER A 270 16.08 -1.80 -3.53
C SER A 270 16.27 -3.26 -3.86
N LEU A 271 16.23 -4.15 -2.86
CA LEU A 271 16.32 -5.59 -3.13
C LEU A 271 15.14 -6.09 -3.98
N VAL A 272 13.92 -5.64 -3.67
CA VAL A 272 12.74 -6.01 -4.46
C VAL A 272 12.81 -5.43 -5.86
N ALA A 273 13.12 -4.14 -6.00
CA ALA A 273 13.24 -3.46 -7.29
C ALA A 273 14.26 -4.15 -8.20
N MET A 274 15.45 -4.46 -7.68
CA MET A 274 16.51 -5.13 -8.43
C MET A 274 16.02 -6.46 -9.04
N PHE A 275 15.40 -7.33 -8.24
CA PHE A 275 14.91 -8.62 -8.76
C PHE A 275 13.65 -8.49 -9.62
N ALA A 276 12.77 -7.54 -9.32
CA ALA A 276 11.57 -7.27 -10.09
C ALA A 276 11.92 -6.82 -11.52
N GLN A 277 12.84 -5.85 -11.63
CA GLN A 277 13.27 -5.26 -12.89
C GLN A 277 14.13 -6.23 -13.71
N LEU A 278 15.07 -6.95 -13.08
CA LEU A 278 15.87 -7.96 -13.79
C LEU A 278 15.02 -9.12 -14.26
N GLY A 279 14.19 -9.70 -13.38
CA GLY A 279 13.38 -10.86 -13.74
C GLY A 279 12.32 -10.51 -14.80
N GLY A 280 11.59 -9.41 -14.61
CA GLY A 280 10.58 -8.94 -15.55
C GLY A 280 11.20 -8.48 -16.87
N GLY A 281 12.34 -7.77 -16.81
CA GLY A 281 13.10 -7.29 -17.96
C GLY A 281 13.63 -8.42 -18.85
N ILE A 282 14.18 -9.49 -18.24
CA ILE A 282 14.63 -10.68 -18.97
C ILE A 282 13.44 -11.37 -19.66
N TYR A 283 12.32 -11.51 -18.95
CA TYR A 283 11.13 -12.15 -19.49
C TYR A 283 10.54 -11.35 -20.67
N THR A 284 10.29 -10.06 -20.48
CA THR A 284 9.71 -9.20 -21.52
C THR A 284 10.61 -9.12 -22.75
N LYS A 285 11.90 -8.78 -22.57
CA LYS A 285 12.80 -8.62 -23.71
C LYS A 285 13.17 -9.92 -24.40
N GLY A 286 13.14 -11.05 -23.69
CA GLY A 286 13.25 -12.36 -24.31
C GLY A 286 12.07 -12.69 -25.23
N ALA A 287 10.86 -12.29 -24.84
CA ALA A 287 9.65 -12.53 -25.61
C ALA A 287 9.49 -11.54 -26.78
N ASP A 288 9.60 -10.23 -26.51
CA ASP A 288 9.54 -9.10 -27.45
C ASP A 288 10.49 -9.33 -28.65
N VAL A 289 11.79 -9.49 -28.38
CA VAL A 289 12.79 -9.70 -29.44
C VAL A 289 12.52 -10.97 -30.25
N GLY A 290 12.06 -12.05 -29.60
CA GLY A 290 11.73 -13.29 -30.30
C GLY A 290 10.49 -13.16 -31.18
N ALA A 291 9.45 -12.50 -30.68
CA ALA A 291 8.20 -12.26 -31.38
C ALA A 291 8.44 -11.38 -32.61
N ASP A 292 9.15 -10.27 -32.43
CA ASP A 292 9.36 -9.27 -33.47
C ASP A 292 10.30 -9.73 -34.58
N LEU A 293 11.42 -10.39 -34.24
CA LEU A 293 12.37 -10.86 -35.25
C LEU A 293 11.74 -11.93 -36.14
N VAL A 294 11.17 -12.98 -35.54
CA VAL A 294 10.59 -14.08 -36.34
C VAL A 294 9.31 -13.63 -37.03
N GLY A 295 8.46 -12.85 -36.35
CA GLY A 295 7.20 -12.37 -36.90
C GLY A 295 7.39 -11.38 -38.05
N LYS A 296 8.02 -10.23 -37.77
CA LYS A 296 8.09 -9.11 -38.71
C LYS A 296 9.18 -9.30 -39.76
N VAL A 297 10.35 -9.82 -39.37
CA VAL A 297 11.52 -9.89 -40.26
C VAL A 297 11.58 -11.18 -41.07
N GLU A 298 11.36 -12.34 -40.43
CA GLU A 298 11.49 -13.64 -41.11
C GLU A 298 10.19 -14.07 -41.81
N ALA A 299 9.06 -14.03 -41.09
CA ALA A 299 7.78 -14.50 -41.60
C ALA A 299 6.97 -13.42 -42.35
N GLY A 300 7.30 -12.15 -42.14
CA GLY A 300 6.58 -11.01 -42.74
C GLY A 300 5.12 -10.89 -42.29
N ILE A 301 4.80 -11.35 -41.07
CA ILE A 301 3.49 -11.16 -40.45
C ILE A 301 3.47 -9.86 -39.62
N PRO A 302 2.29 -9.27 -39.39
CA PRO A 302 2.15 -8.09 -38.52
C PRO A 302 2.69 -8.32 -37.10
N GLU A 303 3.02 -7.23 -36.43
CA GLU A 303 3.25 -7.19 -34.98
C GLU A 303 1.99 -7.63 -34.23
N ASP A 304 2.17 -8.30 -33.08
CA ASP A 304 1.09 -8.88 -32.27
C ASP A 304 0.15 -9.84 -33.02
N ASP A 305 0.61 -10.45 -34.11
CA ASP A 305 -0.24 -11.36 -34.89
C ASP A 305 -0.53 -12.66 -34.09
N PRO A 306 -1.80 -13.09 -33.98
CA PRO A 306 -2.17 -14.26 -33.19
C PRO A 306 -1.59 -15.59 -33.70
N ARG A 307 -1.01 -15.62 -34.90
CA ARG A 307 -0.28 -16.79 -35.44
C ARG A 307 1.11 -16.94 -34.82
N ASN A 308 1.65 -15.88 -34.22
CA ASN A 308 2.94 -15.91 -33.56
C ASN A 308 2.80 -16.46 -32.14
N PRO A 309 3.43 -17.59 -31.81
CA PRO A 309 3.30 -18.19 -30.48
C PRO A 309 3.94 -17.35 -29.36
N ALA A 310 4.81 -16.40 -29.70
CA ALA A 310 5.49 -15.54 -28.74
C ALA A 310 4.64 -14.35 -28.25
N THR A 311 3.58 -13.97 -28.97
CA THR A 311 2.80 -12.75 -28.67
C THR A 311 2.16 -12.75 -27.28
N ILE A 312 1.66 -13.89 -26.79
CA ILE A 312 1.12 -13.95 -25.42
C ILE A 312 2.23 -13.75 -24.39
N ALA A 313 3.43 -14.29 -24.62
CA ALA A 313 4.55 -14.10 -23.72
C ALA A 313 5.03 -12.64 -23.72
N ASP A 314 5.01 -11.99 -24.88
CA ASP A 314 5.35 -10.57 -25.03
C ASP A 314 4.40 -9.68 -24.22
N LEU A 315 3.09 -9.84 -24.44
CA LEU A 315 2.06 -9.09 -23.72
C LEU A 315 2.03 -9.40 -22.21
N VAL A 316 2.39 -10.61 -21.80
CA VAL A 316 2.64 -10.92 -20.37
C VAL A 316 3.86 -10.14 -19.87
N GLY A 317 4.92 -10.10 -20.68
CA GLY A 317 6.14 -9.33 -20.47
C GLY A 317 5.89 -7.87 -20.16
N ASP A 318 5.04 -7.19 -20.92
CA ASP A 318 4.66 -5.79 -20.67
C ASP A 318 4.07 -5.57 -19.26
N ASN A 319 3.30 -6.54 -18.78
CA ASN A 319 2.67 -6.44 -17.45
C ASN A 319 3.67 -6.73 -16.32
N VAL A 320 4.57 -7.69 -16.51
CA VAL A 320 5.48 -8.13 -15.43
C VAL A 320 6.80 -7.36 -15.39
N GLY A 321 7.29 -6.90 -16.54
CA GLY A 321 8.47 -6.04 -16.67
C GLY A 321 8.08 -4.58 -16.59
N ASP A 322 7.39 -4.10 -17.62
CA ASP A 322 7.21 -2.67 -17.86
C ASP A 322 6.20 -2.03 -16.89
N CYS A 323 5.26 -2.81 -16.33
CA CYS A 323 4.41 -2.35 -15.23
C CYS A 323 4.98 -2.69 -13.84
N ALA A 324 5.08 -3.99 -13.49
CA ALA A 324 5.44 -4.38 -12.13
C ALA A 324 6.88 -3.99 -11.77
N GLY A 325 7.84 -4.25 -12.68
CA GLY A 325 9.24 -3.89 -12.51
C GLY A 325 9.43 -2.38 -12.40
N GLN A 326 8.82 -1.61 -13.31
CA GLN A 326 8.90 -0.14 -13.27
C GLN A 326 8.27 0.47 -12.00
N CYS A 327 7.17 -0.13 -11.50
CA CYS A 327 6.58 0.29 -10.22
C CYS A 327 7.56 0.08 -9.06
N ALA A 328 8.21 -1.08 -8.98
CA ALA A 328 9.19 -1.36 -7.92
C ALA A 328 10.44 -0.48 -8.04
N ASP A 329 10.93 -0.22 -9.25
CA ASP A 329 12.06 0.70 -9.51
C ASP A 329 11.74 2.13 -9.08
N THR A 330 10.59 2.66 -9.51
CA THR A 330 10.16 4.00 -9.11
C THR A 330 9.92 4.10 -7.60
N PHE A 331 9.45 3.02 -6.96
CA PHE A 331 9.30 2.96 -5.49
C PHE A 331 10.65 3.15 -4.80
N GLU A 332 11.64 2.39 -5.25
CA GLU A 332 13.00 2.40 -4.72
C GLU A 332 13.61 3.79 -4.82
N SER A 333 13.53 4.40 -6.00
CA SER A 333 14.13 5.71 -6.25
C SER A 333 13.51 6.78 -5.35
N ILE A 334 12.18 6.82 -5.25
CA ILE A 334 11.47 7.79 -4.38
C ILE A 334 11.83 7.54 -2.91
N ALA A 335 11.87 6.28 -2.48
CA ALA A 335 12.23 5.94 -1.10
C ALA A 335 13.68 6.35 -0.79
N ALA A 336 14.63 6.06 -1.68
CA ALA A 336 16.04 6.38 -1.53
C ALA A 336 16.28 7.90 -1.52
N GLU A 337 15.61 8.66 -2.39
CA GLU A 337 15.70 10.13 -2.44
C GLU A 337 15.16 10.78 -1.16
N ILE A 338 13.96 10.39 -0.73
CA ILE A 338 13.34 10.93 0.50
C ILE A 338 14.20 10.59 1.72
N LEU A 339 14.66 9.33 1.83
CA LEU A 339 15.52 8.90 2.93
C LEU A 339 16.85 9.65 2.94
N SER A 340 17.50 9.80 1.78
CA SER A 340 18.77 10.52 1.67
C SER A 340 18.61 11.98 2.08
N ALA A 341 17.54 12.65 1.63
CA ALA A 341 17.24 14.02 2.01
C ALA A 341 16.98 14.15 3.53
N MET A 342 16.26 13.20 4.13
CA MET A 342 16.01 13.18 5.58
C MET A 342 17.30 12.98 6.38
N ILE A 343 18.16 12.04 5.97
CA ILE A 343 19.43 11.76 6.64
C ILE A 343 20.37 12.97 6.54
N LEU A 344 20.55 13.54 5.34
CA LEU A 344 21.38 14.73 5.15
C LEU A 344 20.84 15.94 5.93
N GLY A 345 19.53 16.17 5.90
CA GLY A 345 18.89 17.24 6.65
C GLY A 345 19.07 17.08 8.17
N GLY A 346 18.96 15.85 8.68
CA GLY A 346 19.23 15.52 10.08
C GLY A 346 20.68 15.80 10.48
N SER A 347 21.65 15.29 9.70
CA SER A 347 23.08 15.50 9.95
C SER A 347 23.48 16.98 9.93
N LEU A 348 22.99 17.76 8.96
CA LEU A 348 23.27 19.20 8.88
C LEU A 348 22.63 19.98 10.04
N ALA A 349 21.45 19.56 10.51
CA ALA A 349 20.81 20.18 11.66
C ALA A 349 21.62 19.94 12.94
N ASP A 350 22.13 18.72 13.14
CA ASP A 350 22.97 18.35 14.28
C ASP A 350 24.30 19.15 14.28
N GLU A 351 24.96 19.27 13.13
CA GLU A 351 26.15 20.11 12.95
C GLU A 351 25.87 21.60 13.19
N GLY A 352 24.74 22.11 12.68
CA GLY A 352 24.35 23.52 12.86
C GLY A 352 24.06 23.89 14.31
N SER A 353 23.55 22.95 15.13
CA SER A 353 23.41 23.14 16.57
C SER A 353 24.74 23.18 17.33
N MET A 354 25.82 22.61 16.78
CA MET A 354 27.16 22.66 17.40
C MET A 354 27.78 24.07 17.38
N ASN A 355 27.39 24.92 16.42
CA ASN A 355 27.91 26.29 16.29
C ASN A 355 27.23 27.32 17.20
N LYS A 356 26.38 26.89 18.15
CA LYS A 356 25.73 27.77 19.14
C LYS A 356 26.37 27.71 20.54
N GLY A 357 27.55 27.10 20.66
CA GLY A 357 28.35 27.05 21.89
C GLY A 357 29.12 28.33 22.16
#